data_AF-A0A955E6F7-F1
#
_entry.id   AF-A0A955E6F7-F1
#
_cell.length_a   1.000
_cell.length_b   1.000
_cell.length_c   1.000
_cell.angle_alpha   90.00
_cell.angle_beta   90.00
_cell.angle_gamma   90.00
#
_symmetry.space_group_name_H-M   'P 1'
#
loop_
_entity.id
_entity.type
_entity.pdbx_description
1 polymer ?
#
loop_
_entity_poly.entity_id
_entity_poly.type
_entity_poly.pdbx_seq_one_letter_code
_entity_poly.pdbx_strand_id
1 'polypeptide(L)'
;MLVRFDDSKGRPQFINAVYVKAILPKGPSQCVLEISGRSTKLKVNMTAETAAELVNAAMPSSLDAILAAEDQNHTDQMAAAAAAAG
;
A
#
# COMPACT_ATOMS: atom_id res chain seq x y z
N MET A 1 11.73 -4.39 1.68
CA MET A 1 11.51 -5.38 2.76
C MET A 1 10.52 -6.42 2.29
N LEU A 2 10.61 -7.66 2.78
CA LEU A 2 9.64 -8.72 2.45
C LEU A 2 8.61 -8.84 3.58
N VAL A 3 7.34 -8.85 3.21
CA VAL A 3 6.20 -9.11 4.10
C VAL A 3 5.77 -10.56 3.90
N ARG A 4 5.55 -11.26 5.02
CA ARG A 4 5.03 -12.62 5.00
C ARG A 4 3.49 -12.59 5.02
N PHE A 5 2.88 -13.27 4.06
CA PHE A 5 1.45 -13.54 4.01
C PHE A 5 1.22 -15.05 3.97
N ASP A 6 0.27 -15.56 4.74
CA ASP A 6 -0.13 -16.96 4.65
C ASP A 6 -1.29 -17.08 3.64
N ASP A 7 -1.07 -17.84 2.56
CA ASP A 7 -2.07 -18.02 1.51
C ASP A 7 -3.31 -18.75 2.04
N SER A 8 -4.37 -18.84 1.22
CA SER A 8 -5.59 -19.54 1.60
C SER A 8 -5.41 -21.04 1.94
N LYS A 9 -4.24 -21.61 1.62
CA LYS A 9 -3.85 -23.00 1.93
C LYS A 9 -2.87 -23.08 3.11
N GLY A 10 -2.61 -21.97 3.81
CA GLY A 10 -1.68 -21.88 4.94
C GLY A 10 -0.21 -21.88 4.56
N ARG A 11 0.13 -21.67 3.28
CA ARG A 11 1.52 -21.64 2.82
C ARG A 11 2.08 -20.21 2.93
N PRO A 12 3.28 -20.03 3.50
CA PRO A 12 3.89 -18.72 3.58
C PRO A 12 4.28 -18.21 2.19
N GLN A 13 3.97 -16.95 1.91
CA GLN A 13 4.36 -16.21 0.72
C GLN A 13 5.07 -14.94 1.16
N PHE A 14 6.29 -14.73 0.66
CA PHE A 14 7.08 -13.53 0.96
C PHE A 14 6.98 -12.56 -0.21
N ILE A 15 6.36 -11.41 0.02
CA ILE A 15 6.09 -10.40 -1.01
C ILE A 15 6.80 -9.11 -0.65
N ASN A 16 7.48 -8.49 -1.61
CA ASN A 16 8.01 -7.14 -1.40
C ASN A 16 6.85 -6.15 -1.35
N ALA A 17 6.74 -5.39 -0.26
CA ALA A 17 5.66 -4.41 -0.04
C ALA A 17 5.51 -3.44 -1.21
N VAL A 18 6.62 -3.02 -1.82
CA VAL A 18 6.67 -2.08 -2.96
C VAL A 18 5.95 -2.61 -4.20
N TYR A 19 5.82 -3.93 -4.36
CA TYR A 19 5.13 -4.52 -5.50
C TYR A 19 3.66 -4.84 -5.22
N VAL A 20 3.13 -4.57 -4.02
CA VAL A 20 1.70 -4.70 -3.75
C VAL A 20 0.98 -3.55 -4.43
N LYS A 21 0.16 -3.87 -5.43
CA LYS A 21 -0.60 -2.89 -6.22
C LYS A 21 -1.92 -2.54 -5.55
N ALA A 22 -2.62 -3.54 -5.03
CA ALA A 22 -3.93 -3.38 -4.41
C ALA A 22 -4.19 -4.49 -3.39
N ILE A 23 -4.98 -4.15 -2.37
CA ILE A 23 -5.50 -5.06 -1.36
C ILE A 23 -7.02 -4.99 -1.45
N LEU A 24 -7.65 -6.09 -1.84
CA LEU A 24 -9.10 -6.15 -2.05
C LEU A 24 -9.73 -7.01 -0.94
N PRO A 25 -10.69 -6.50 -0.17
CA PRO A 25 -11.38 -7.31 0.84
C PRO A 25 -12.19 -8.43 0.19
N LYS A 26 -12.22 -9.59 0.84
CA LYS A 26 -12.99 -10.76 0.42
C LYS A 26 -13.70 -11.38 1.61
N GLY A 27 -14.79 -10.74 2.02
CA GLY A 27 -15.53 -11.14 3.22
C GLY A 27 -14.82 -10.69 4.51
N PRO A 28 -15.23 -11.22 5.67
CA PRO A 28 -14.86 -10.65 6.97
C PRO A 28 -13.46 -11.02 7.47
N SER A 29 -12.80 -12.01 6.87
CA SER A 29 -11.53 -12.55 7.36
C SER A 29 -10.52 -12.91 6.28
N GLN A 30 -10.79 -12.52 5.03
CA GLN A 30 -9.92 -12.79 3.90
C GLN A 30 -9.76 -11.57 3.02
N CYS A 31 -8.62 -11.49 2.34
CA CYS A 31 -8.35 -10.48 1.35
C CYS A 31 -7.62 -11.09 0.14
N VAL A 32 -7.52 -10.30 -0.91
CA VAL A 32 -6.82 -10.64 -2.14
C VAL A 32 -5.78 -9.56 -2.41
N LEU A 33 -4.53 -9.98 -2.53
CA LEU A 33 -3.42 -9.12 -2.92
C LEU A 33 -3.21 -9.18 -4.42
N GLU A 34 -3.19 -8.02 -5.06
CA GLU A 34 -2.70 -7.84 -6.42
C GLU A 34 -1.22 -7.43 -6.36
N ILE A 35 -0.36 -8.20 -7.03
CA ILE A 35 1.08 -8.01 -6.99
C ILE A 35 1.55 -7.67 -8.41
N SER A 36 2.20 -6.52 -8.55
CA SER A 36 2.80 -6.07 -9.81
C SER A 36 3.78 -7.12 -10.36
N GLY A 37 3.69 -7.41 -11.66
CA GLY A 37 4.50 -8.44 -12.31
C GLY A 37 4.03 -9.87 -12.08
N ARG A 38 2.97 -10.12 -11.30
CA ARG A 38 2.32 -11.42 -11.15
C ARG A 38 0.95 -11.41 -11.84
N SER A 39 0.68 -12.43 -12.65
CA SER A 39 -0.62 -12.60 -13.31
C SER A 39 -1.71 -13.11 -12.36
N THR A 40 -1.32 -13.79 -11.28
CA THR A 40 -2.25 -14.37 -10.31
C THR A 40 -2.38 -13.50 -9.07
N LYS A 41 -3.62 -13.23 -8.65
CA LYS A 41 -3.90 -12.61 -7.35
C LYS A 41 -3.69 -13.62 -6.22
N LEU A 42 -3.12 -13.16 -5.11
CA LEU A 42 -2.85 -13.99 -3.94
C LEU A 42 -4.01 -13.87 -2.94
N LYS A 43 -4.70 -14.97 -2.64
CA LYS A 43 -5.70 -15.01 -1.57
C LYS A 43 -5.01 -15.24 -0.23
N VAL A 44 -5.33 -14.42 0.76
CA VAL A 44 -4.69 -14.43 2.08
C VAL A 44 -5.76 -14.58 3.16
N ASN A 45 -5.45 -15.37 4.19
CA ASN A 45 -6.33 -15.60 5.34
C ASN A 45 -6.18 -14.51 6.42
N MET A 46 -6.39 -13.25 6.05
CA MET A 46 -6.46 -12.12 6.98
C MET A 46 -7.38 -11.02 6.43
N THR A 47 -7.77 -10.07 7.28
CA THR A 47 -8.55 -8.90 6.85
C THR A 47 -7.72 -7.99 5.94
N ALA A 48 -8.41 -7.20 5.12
CA ALA A 48 -7.73 -6.26 4.23
C ALA A 48 -6.98 -5.17 5.00
N GLU A 49 -7.54 -4.74 6.15
CA GLU A 49 -7.00 -3.73 7.04
C GLU A 49 -5.67 -4.20 7.63
N THR A 50 -5.63 -5.41 8.20
CA THR A 50 -4.39 -5.98 8.74
C THR A 50 -3.34 -6.19 7.65
N ALA A 51 -3.75 -6.62 6.45
CA ALA A 51 -2.83 -6.72 5.33
C ALA A 51 -2.25 -5.36 4.92
N ALA A 52 -3.05 -4.30 4.91
CA ALA A 52 -2.62 -2.95 4.57
C ALA A 52 -1.64 -2.38 5.60
N GLU A 53 -1.92 -2.55 6.89
CA GLU A 53 -1.02 -2.15 7.98
C GLU A 53 0.36 -2.80 7.84
N LEU A 54 0.40 -4.11 7.56
CA LEU A 54 1.65 -4.84 7.35
C LEU A 54 2.43 -4.35 6.13
N VAL A 55 1.75 -4.05 5.03
CA VAL A 55 2.38 -3.51 3.83
C VAL A 55 2.94 -2.12 4.11
N ASN A 56 2.14 -1.23 4.70
CA ASN A 56 2.54 0.14 5.00
C ASN A 56 3.72 0.20 5.98
N ALA A 57 3.70 -0.64 7.03
CA ALA A 57 4.82 -0.71 7.99
C ALA A 57 6.13 -1.24 7.38
N ALA A 58 6.05 -1.99 6.27
CA ALA A 58 7.20 -2.53 5.56
C ALA A 58 7.63 -1.68 4.35
N MET A 59 6.91 -0.59 4.06
CA MET A 59 7.33 0.34 3.02
C MET A 59 8.60 1.08 3.48
N PRO A 60 9.59 1.26 2.58
CA PRO A 60 10.77 2.06 2.91
C PRO A 60 10.37 3.49 3.27
N SER A 61 10.85 4.02 4.40
CA SER A 61 10.60 5.39 4.87
C SER A 61 11.04 6.49 3.88
N SER A 62 11.88 6.15 2.90
CA SER A 62 12.23 7.05 1.80
C SER A 62 11.04 7.37 0.88
N LEU A 63 9.98 6.55 0.87
CA LEU A 63 8.72 6.90 0.20
C LEU A 63 7.90 7.93 0.99
N ASP A 64 7.91 7.88 2.32
CA ASP A 64 7.22 8.88 3.15
C ASP A 64 7.79 10.29 2.92
N ALA A 65 9.11 10.39 2.71
CA ALA A 65 9.76 11.67 2.38
C ALA A 65 9.33 12.23 1.00
N ILE A 66 9.07 11.35 0.03
CA ILE A 66 8.58 11.76 -1.31
C ILE A 66 7.12 12.20 -1.21
N LEU A 67 6.28 11.43 -0.51
CA LEU A 67 4.87 11.79 -0.31
C LEU A 67 4.73 13.12 0.46
N ALA A 68 5.53 13.32 1.51
CA ALA A 68 5.53 14.58 2.27
C ALA A 68 6.02 15.77 1.42
N ALA A 69 6.96 15.56 0.49
CA ALA A 69 7.40 16.60 -0.44
C ALA A 69 6.33 16.93 -1.50
N GLU A 70 5.53 15.95 -1.93
CA GLU A 70 4.40 16.18 -2.84
C GLU A 70 3.27 16.97 -2.16
N ASP A 71 2.96 16.68 -0.89
CA ASP A 71 1.97 17.45 -0.11
C ASP A 71 2.41 18.90 0.14
N GLN A 72 3.70 19.14 0.39
CA GLN A 72 4.23 20.50 0.51
C GLN A 72 4.11 21.28 -0.81
N ASN A 73 4.46 20.67 -1.95
CA ASN A 73 4.32 21.30 -3.26
C ASN A 73 2.86 21.67 -3.59
N HIS A 74 1.89 20.83 -3.20
CA HIS A 74 0.49 21.10 -3.45
C HIS A 74 -0.04 22.25 -2.57
N THR A 75 0.40 22.30 -1.31
CA THR A 75 0.05 23.37 -0.36
C THR A 75 0.61 24.72 -0.81
N ASP A 76 1.86 24.75 -1.26
CA ASP A 76 2.52 25.98 -1.75
C ASP A 76 1.86 26.51 -3.03
N GLN A 77 1.41 25.63 -3.93
CA GLN A 77 0.67 26.03 -5.13
C GLN A 77 -0.70 26.64 -4.80
N MET A 78 -1.42 26.08 -3.81
CA MET A 78 -2.69 26.67 -3.37
C MET A 78 -2.50 28.02 -2.67
N ALA A 79 -1.45 28.17 -1.86
CA ALA A 79 -1.10 29.43 -1.22
C ALA A 79 -0.71 30.50 -2.25
N ALA A 80 0.06 30.14 -3.27
CA ALA A 80 0.43 31.03 -4.37
C ALA A 80 -0.78 31.44 -5.23
N ALA A 81 -1.69 30.52 -5.51
CA ALA A 81 -2.92 30.81 -6.24
C ALA A 81 -3.87 31.74 -5.45
N ALA A 82 -3.97 31.56 -4.13
CA ALA A 82 -4.75 32.44 -3.26
C ALA A 82 -4.14 33.84 -3.14
N ALA A 83 -2.80 33.95 -3.09
CA ALA A 83 -2.09 35.22 -3.04
C ALA A 83 -2.10 36.00 -4.37
N ALA A 84 -2.25 35.31 -5.52
CA ALA A 84 -2.34 35.94 -6.84
C ALA A 84 -3.77 36.38 -7.22
N ALA A 85 -4.79 35.91 -6.50
CA ALA A 85 -6.20 36.21 -6.75
C ALA A 85 -6.79 37.33 -5.85
N GLY A 86 -5.99 37.88 -4.93
CA GLY A 86 -6.32 39.04 -4.08
C GLY A 86 -5.52 40.27 -4.48
#